data_AF-A0A2H4VJ67-F1
#
_entry.id   AF-A0A2H4VJ67-F1
#
_cell.length_a   1.000
_cell.length_b   1.000
_cell.length_c   1.000
_cell.angle_alpha   90.00
_cell.angle_beta   90.00
_cell.angle_gamma   90.00
#
_symmetry.space_group_name_H-M   'P 1'
#
loop_
_entity.id
_entity.type
_entity.pdbx_description
1 polymer ?
#
loop_
_entity_poly.entity_id
_entity_poly.type
_entity_poly.pdbx_seq_one_letter_code
_entity_poly.pdbx_strand_id
1 'polypeptide(L)'
;MGEILLAYLHWDVIWVSIQVFVYILYFLILFPISLMAIANMANNGGKLRYAFEFKVIFDKIKNIGWIKFYSWYLLTGVINLLIFLIGVLIGFILILVHTFPFEKLIAPLILTPYIYIFFARSIALIYQSENSI
;
A
#
# COMPACT_ATOMS: atom_id res chain seq x y z
N MET A 1 39.28 -17.06 12.79
CA MET A 1 38.54 -16.53 11.61
C MET A 1 37.06 -16.89 11.64
N GLY A 2 36.67 -18.14 11.97
CA GLY A 2 35.26 -18.56 12.01
C GLY A 2 34.36 -17.88 13.05
N GLU A 3 34.86 -17.63 14.27
CA GLU A 3 34.04 -16.99 15.32
C GLU A 3 33.73 -15.51 15.05
N ILE A 4 34.67 -14.78 14.45
CA ILE A 4 34.49 -13.37 14.05
C ILE A 4 33.45 -13.28 12.92
N LEU A 5 33.48 -14.23 11.98
CA LEU A 5 32.49 -14.33 10.90
C LEU A 5 31.08 -14.66 11.45
N LEU A 6 30.98 -15.57 12.40
CA LEU A 6 29.71 -15.90 13.08
C LEU A 6 29.15 -14.70 13.86
N ALA A 7 30.01 -13.94 14.55
CA ALA A 7 29.60 -12.73 15.24
C ALA A 7 29.05 -11.67 14.26
N TYR A 8 29.73 -11.45 13.12
CA TYR A 8 29.28 -10.50 12.09
C TYR A 8 27.91 -10.90 11.51
N LEU A 9 27.74 -12.19 11.16
CA LEU A 9 26.47 -12.72 10.66
C LEU A 9 25.33 -12.57 11.68
N HIS A 10 25.61 -12.75 12.98
CA HIS A 10 24.62 -12.55 14.04
C HIS A 10 24.16 -11.08 14.13
N TRP A 11 25.10 -10.13 14.04
CA TRP A 11 24.77 -8.70 14.01
C TRP A 11 23.95 -8.32 12.78
N ASP A 12 24.29 -8.83 11.59
CA ASP A 12 23.53 -8.59 10.36
C ASP A 12 22.08 -9.08 10.48
N VAL A 13 21.89 -10.30 11.02
CA VAL A 13 20.54 -10.86 11.22
C VAL A 13 19.72 -10.01 12.18
N ILE A 14 20.33 -9.48 13.25
CA ILE A 14 19.64 -8.56 14.19
C ILE A 14 19.20 -7.29 13.46
N TRP A 15 20.10 -6.66 12.69
CA TRP A 15 19.79 -5.43 11.95
C TRP A 15 18.66 -5.64 10.93
N VAL A 16 18.72 -6.71 10.14
CA VAL A 16 17.65 -7.09 9.20
C VAL A 16 16.33 -7.30 9.94
N SER A 17 16.36 -7.98 11.10
CA SER A 17 15.15 -8.21 11.89
C SER A 17 14.51 -6.92 12.37
N ILE A 18 15.32 -5.97 12.86
CA ILE A 18 14.84 -4.65 13.28
C ILE A 18 14.23 -3.89 12.10
N GLN A 19 14.89 -3.89 10.94
CA GLN A 19 14.38 -3.21 9.75
C GLN A 19 13.02 -3.79 9.30
N VAL A 20 12.92 -5.12 9.20
CA VAL A 20 11.68 -5.81 8.84
C VAL A 20 10.56 -5.45 9.81
N PHE A 21 10.85 -5.43 11.12
CA PHE A 21 9.87 -5.04 12.13
C PHE A 21 9.37 -3.60 11.95
N VAL A 22 10.28 -2.64 11.71
CA VAL A 22 9.92 -1.24 11.43
C VAL A 22 9.08 -1.10 10.17
N TYR A 23 9.41 -1.83 9.10
CA TYR A 23 8.63 -1.82 7.86
C TYR A 23 7.22 -2.37 8.05
N ILE A 24 7.06 -3.45 8.84
CA ILE A 24 5.74 -4.02 9.15
C ILE A 24 4.90 -3.01 9.94
N LEU A 25 5.47 -2.35 10.95
CA LEU A 25 4.76 -1.31 11.71
C LEU A 25 4.35 -0.13 10.83
N TYR A 26 5.26 0.34 9.97
CA TYR A 26 4.96 1.40 9.02
C TYR A 26 3.80 1.00 8.10
N PHE A 27 3.85 -0.19 7.52
CA PHE A 27 2.85 -0.68 6.57
C PHE A 27 1.49 -0.92 7.24
N LEU A 28 1.46 -1.52 8.43
CA LEU A 28 0.20 -1.84 9.10
C LEU A 28 -0.45 -0.65 9.78
N ILE A 29 0.31 0.35 10.24
CA ILE A 29 -0.24 1.43 11.06
C ILE A 29 -0.21 2.76 10.30
N LEU A 30 0.97 3.19 9.88
CA LEU A 30 1.15 4.54 9.32
C LEU A 30 0.60 4.65 7.90
N PHE A 31 0.81 3.63 7.08
CA PHE A 31 0.36 3.62 5.70
C PHE A 31 -1.16 3.79 5.58
N PRO A 32 -2.04 3.00 6.23
CA PRO A 32 -3.49 3.20 6.09
C PRO A 32 -3.95 4.59 6.58
N ILE A 33 -3.35 5.13 7.64
CA ILE A 33 -3.65 6.49 8.13
C ILE A 33 -3.25 7.53 7.07
N SER A 34 -2.11 7.34 6.39
CA SER A 34 -1.66 8.22 5.30
C SER A 34 -2.64 8.24 4.11
N LEU A 35 -3.36 7.13 3.87
CA LEU A 35 -4.39 7.09 2.82
C LEU A 35 -5.58 7.98 3.17
N MET A 36 -6.01 7.96 4.43
CA MET A 36 -7.06 8.85 4.91
C MET A 36 -6.63 10.31 4.92
N ALA A 37 -5.35 10.57 5.20
CA ALA A 37 -4.75 11.89 5.06
C ALA A 37 -4.82 12.41 3.61
N ILE A 38 -4.42 11.58 2.64
CA ILE A 38 -4.50 11.91 1.20
C ILE A 38 -5.96 12.13 0.79
N ALA A 39 -6.90 11.32 1.29
CA ALA A 39 -8.32 11.47 1.01
C ALA A 39 -8.88 12.78 1.57
N ASN A 40 -8.54 13.14 2.81
CA ASN A 40 -8.93 14.41 3.41
C ASN A 40 -8.35 15.59 2.64
N MET A 41 -7.09 15.50 2.20
CA MET A 41 -6.48 16.51 1.33
C MET A 41 -7.23 16.66 0.01
N ALA A 42 -7.52 15.56 -0.68
CA ALA A 42 -8.25 15.57 -1.94
C ALA A 42 -9.66 16.14 -1.78
N ASN A 43 -10.36 15.80 -0.70
CA ASN A 43 -11.71 16.28 -0.40
C ASN A 43 -11.76 17.76 -0.02
N ASN A 44 -10.65 18.35 0.42
CA ASN A 44 -10.55 19.76 0.82
C ASN A 44 -9.76 20.60 -0.21
N GLY A 45 -10.04 20.39 -1.50
CA GLY A 45 -9.48 21.18 -2.59
C GLY A 45 -7.99 20.95 -2.85
N GLY A 46 -7.45 19.80 -2.43
CA GLY A 46 -6.08 19.37 -2.72
C GLY A 46 -4.98 20.11 -1.94
N LYS A 47 -5.31 20.92 -0.92
CA LYS A 47 -4.27 21.67 -0.18
C LYS A 47 -3.56 20.78 0.83
N LEU A 48 -2.24 20.72 0.73
CA LEU A 48 -1.36 19.87 1.55
C LEU A 48 -1.64 19.95 3.06
N ARG A 49 -1.98 21.15 3.57
CA ARG A 49 -2.30 21.37 5.00
C ARG A 49 -3.35 20.38 5.52
N TYR A 50 -4.37 20.05 4.72
CA TYR A 50 -5.45 19.16 5.13
C TYR A 50 -4.98 17.69 5.29
N ALA A 51 -3.87 17.29 4.66
CA ALA A 51 -3.29 15.96 4.89
C ALA A 51 -2.74 15.81 6.32
N PHE A 52 -2.44 16.92 6.99
CA PHE A 52 -1.87 16.93 8.35
C PHE A 52 -2.89 17.29 9.43
N GLU A 53 -4.18 17.41 9.10
CA GLU A 53 -5.24 17.62 10.07
C GLU A 53 -5.62 16.32 10.79
N PHE A 54 -4.67 15.77 11.54
CA PHE A 54 -4.77 14.44 12.17
C PHE A 54 -6.03 14.27 13.01
N LYS A 55 -6.46 15.31 13.75
CA LYS A 55 -7.70 15.25 14.53
C LYS A 55 -8.90 14.89 13.65
N VAL A 56 -9.07 15.60 12.53
CA VAL A 56 -10.16 15.35 11.56
C VAL A 56 -10.05 13.96 10.97
N ILE A 57 -8.84 13.53 10.63
CA ILE A 57 -8.57 12.20 10.06
C ILE A 57 -8.94 11.09 11.05
N PHE A 58 -8.53 11.21 12.31
CA PHE A 58 -8.85 10.21 13.35
C PHE A 58 -10.33 10.22 13.72
N ASP A 59 -10.97 11.38 13.78
CA ASP A 59 -12.42 11.48 13.98
C ASP A 59 -13.17 10.80 12.81
N LYS A 60 -12.72 10.99 11.56
CA LYS A 60 -13.25 10.30 10.38
C LYS A 60 -13.11 8.78 10.48
N ILE A 61 -11.92 8.28 10.81
CA ILE A 61 -11.67 6.83 10.98
C ILE A 61 -12.54 6.27 12.10
N LYS A 62 -12.69 6.99 13.21
CA LYS A 62 -13.55 6.60 14.32
C LYS A 62 -15.02 6.50 13.90
N ASN A 63 -15.50 7.44 13.09
CA ASN A 63 -16.88 7.46 12.60
C ASN A 63 -17.15 6.34 11.59
N ILE A 64 -16.20 6.02 10.70
CA ILE A 64 -16.24 4.82 9.85
C ILE A 64 -16.24 3.55 10.73
N GLY A 65 -15.48 3.58 11.81
CA GLY A 65 -15.23 2.48 12.72
C GLY A 65 -13.91 1.78 12.38
N TRP A 66 -13.03 1.68 13.38
CA TRP A 66 -11.68 1.10 13.26
C TRP A 66 -11.66 -0.30 12.64
N ILE A 67 -12.61 -1.16 13.03
CA ILE A 67 -12.71 -2.52 12.49
C ILE A 67 -13.01 -2.47 10.99
N LYS A 68 -14.04 -1.71 10.57
CA LYS A 68 -14.41 -1.58 9.16
C LYS A 68 -13.30 -0.96 8.33
N PHE A 69 -12.63 0.04 8.87
CA PHE A 69 -11.48 0.69 8.24
C PHE A 69 -10.34 -0.32 7.98
N TYR A 70 -9.93 -1.08 8.99
CA TYR A 70 -8.87 -2.09 8.81
C TYR A 70 -9.32 -3.28 7.96
N SER A 71 -10.58 -3.70 8.03
CA SER A 71 -11.14 -4.70 7.12
C SER A 71 -11.07 -4.24 5.66
N TRP A 72 -11.40 -2.98 5.38
CA TRP A 72 -11.25 -2.39 4.05
C TRP A 72 -9.78 -2.37 3.61
N TYR A 73 -8.87 -1.93 4.48
CA TYR A 73 -7.44 -1.87 4.17
C TYR A 73 -6.86 -3.26 3.83
N LEU A 74 -7.19 -4.28 4.63
CA LEU A 74 -6.74 -5.64 4.38
C LEU A 74 -7.36 -6.23 3.11
N LEU A 75 -8.67 -6.03 2.89
CA LEU A 75 -9.36 -6.53 1.70
C LEU A 75 -8.80 -5.91 0.41
N THR A 76 -8.59 -4.59 0.40
CA THR A 76 -7.99 -3.89 -0.73
C THR A 76 -6.54 -4.31 -0.96
N GLY A 77 -5.78 -4.55 0.11
CA GLY A 77 -4.44 -5.12 0.03
C GLY A 77 -4.41 -6.51 -0.62
N VAL A 78 -5.33 -7.40 -0.24
CA VAL A 78 -5.47 -8.74 -0.85
C VAL A 78 -5.83 -8.64 -2.33
N ILE A 79 -6.80 -7.79 -2.70
CA ILE A 79 -7.18 -7.58 -4.11
C ILE A 79 -5.99 -7.06 -4.90
N ASN A 80 -5.25 -6.09 -4.35
CA ASN A 80 -4.06 -5.55 -4.99
C ASN A 80 -2.98 -6.63 -5.21
N LEU A 81 -2.75 -7.49 -4.22
CA LEU A 81 -1.81 -8.61 -4.33
C LEU A 81 -2.23 -9.57 -5.44
N LEU A 82 -3.52 -9.89 -5.56
CA LEU A 82 -4.04 -10.76 -6.63
C LEU A 82 -3.82 -10.13 -8.01
N ILE A 83 -4.13 -8.84 -8.18
CA ILE A 83 -3.90 -8.12 -9.44
C ILE A 83 -2.42 -8.14 -9.81
N PHE A 84 -1.53 -7.91 -8.84
CA PHE A 84 -0.09 -7.96 -9.04
C PHE A 84 0.37 -9.36 -9.49
N LEU A 85 -0.09 -10.42 -8.82
CA LEU A 85 0.23 -11.81 -9.19
C LEU A 85 -0.22 -12.15 -10.62
N ILE A 86 -1.44 -11.75 -11.00
CA ILE A 86 -1.95 -11.92 -12.37
C ILE A 86 -1.06 -11.18 -13.37
N GLY A 87 -0.67 -9.93 -13.06
CA GLY A 87 0.21 -9.14 -13.90
C GLY A 87 1.60 -9.78 -14.09
N VAL A 88 2.17 -10.36 -13.03
CA VAL A 88 3.42 -11.11 -13.09
C VAL A 88 3.28 -12.36 -13.97
N LEU A 89 2.20 -13.13 -13.80
CA LEU A 89 1.93 -14.33 -14.61
C LEU A 89 1.82 -13.99 -16.11
N ILE A 90 1.08 -12.94 -16.46
CA ILE A 90 0.98 -12.45 -17.84
C ILE A 90 2.36 -12.06 -18.38
N GLY A 91 3.15 -11.33 -17.58
CA GLY A 91 4.51 -10.96 -17.95
C GLY A 91 5.40 -12.17 -18.26
N PHE A 92 5.36 -13.20 -17.42
CA PHE A 92 6.10 -14.45 -17.65
C PHE A 92 5.70 -15.13 -18.95
N ILE A 93 4.40 -15.22 -19.24
CA ILE A 93 3.91 -15.84 -20.48
C ILE A 93 4.41 -15.05 -21.71
N LEU A 94 4.36 -13.72 -21.68
CA LEU A 94 4.79 -12.89 -22.82
C LEU A 94 6.28 -13.03 -23.12
N ILE A 95 7.12 -13.14 -22.09
CA ILE A 95 8.56 -13.41 -22.24
C ILE A 95 8.79 -14.79 -22.88
N LEU A 96 8.08 -15.82 -22.41
CA LEU A 96 8.19 -17.19 -22.93
C LEU A 96 7.86 -17.29 -24.43
N VAL A 97 6.84 -16.56 -24.88
CA VAL A 97 6.38 -16.61 -26.29
C VAL A 97 7.17 -15.64 -27.18
N HIS A 98 8.18 -14.93 -26.66
CA HIS A 98 9.01 -13.94 -27.39
C HIS A 98 8.19 -12.96 -28.26
N THR A 99 6.94 -12.70 -27.86
CA THR A 99 5.97 -12.07 -28.77
C THR A 99 6.05 -10.54 -28.72
N PHE A 100 6.67 -9.97 -27.68
CA PHE A 100 6.48 -8.56 -27.38
C PHE A 100 7.77 -7.84 -26.93
N PRO A 101 8.45 -7.06 -27.79
CA PRO A 101 9.72 -6.39 -27.45
C PRO A 101 9.59 -5.35 -26.30
N PHE A 102 8.36 -4.99 -25.92
CA PHE A 102 8.05 -4.03 -24.87
C PHE A 102 7.38 -4.67 -23.64
N GLU A 103 7.50 -5.97 -23.44
CA GLU A 103 6.93 -6.71 -22.29
C GLU A 103 7.17 -6.03 -20.92
N LYS A 104 8.36 -5.45 -20.71
CA LYS A 104 8.74 -4.75 -19.48
C LYS A 104 7.99 -3.44 -19.26
N LEU A 105 7.36 -2.89 -20.29
CA LEU A 105 6.59 -1.65 -20.22
C LEU A 105 5.16 -1.87 -19.70
N ILE A 106 4.64 -3.11 -19.76
CA ILE A 106 3.28 -3.43 -19.32
C ILE A 106 3.09 -3.14 -17.83
N ALA A 107 4.07 -3.52 -16.99
CA ALA A 107 4.01 -3.27 -15.57
C ALA A 107 3.92 -1.76 -15.23
N PRO A 108 4.87 -0.90 -15.66
CA PRO A 108 4.83 0.53 -15.34
C PRO A 108 3.72 1.32 -16.07
N LEU A 109 3.31 0.95 -17.29
CA LEU A 109 2.31 1.72 -18.05
C LEU A 109 0.86 1.25 -17.88
N ILE A 110 0.64 0.00 -17.48
CA ILE A 110 -0.72 -0.57 -17.40
C ILE A 110 -1.00 -1.03 -15.97
N LEU A 111 -0.19 -1.94 -15.43
CA LEU A 111 -0.49 -2.58 -14.16
C LEU A 111 -0.41 -1.60 -12.98
N THR A 112 0.70 -0.87 -12.87
CA THR A 112 0.91 0.11 -11.80
C THR A 112 -0.17 1.21 -11.80
N PRO A 113 -0.45 1.94 -12.90
CA PRO A 113 -1.48 2.96 -12.88
C PRO A 113 -2.87 2.39 -12.60
N TYR A 114 -3.19 1.19 -13.11
CA TYR A 114 -4.46 0.52 -12.79
C TYR A 114 -4.61 0.26 -11.28
N ILE A 115 -3.58 -0.28 -10.65
CA ILE A 115 -3.53 -0.49 -9.19
C ILE A 115 -3.76 0.83 -8.44
N TYR A 116 -3.07 1.90 -8.81
CA TYR A 116 -3.22 3.20 -8.16
C TYR A 116 -4.63 3.78 -8.32
N ILE A 117 -5.24 3.66 -9.51
CA ILE A 117 -6.61 4.12 -9.76
C ILE A 117 -7.60 3.32 -8.92
N PHE A 118 -7.46 1.99 -8.89
CA PHE A 118 -8.29 1.12 -8.04
C PHE A 118 -8.20 1.53 -6.57
N PHE A 119 -6.97 1.72 -6.09
CA PHE A 119 -6.72 2.08 -4.70
C PHE A 119 -7.29 3.46 -4.35
N ALA A 120 -7.06 4.47 -5.19
CA ALA A 120 -7.61 5.81 -5.02
C ALA A 120 -9.15 5.81 -4.97
N ARG A 121 -9.81 5.06 -5.88
CA ARG A 121 -11.27 4.92 -5.88
C ARG A 121 -11.77 4.22 -4.62
N SER A 122 -11.08 3.18 -4.17
CA SER A 122 -11.46 2.46 -2.97
C SER A 122 -11.36 3.34 -1.71
N ILE A 123 -10.29 4.13 -1.60
CA ILE A 123 -10.10 5.11 -0.51
C ILE A 123 -11.22 6.14 -0.53
N ALA A 124 -11.57 6.68 -1.70
CA ALA A 124 -12.63 7.67 -1.82
C ALA A 124 -13.99 7.12 -1.34
N LEU A 125 -14.30 5.86 -1.65
CA LEU A 125 -15.54 5.21 -1.22
C LEU A 125 -15.62 5.03 0.30
N ILE A 126 -14.56 4.52 0.95
CA ILE A 126 -14.56 4.38 2.41
C ILE A 126 -14.54 5.73 3.11
N TYR A 127 -13.92 6.75 2.50
CA TYR A 127 -13.94 8.11 3.03
C TYR A 127 -15.35 8.73 2.97
N GLN A 128 -16.12 8.43 1.92
CA GLN A 128 -17.48 8.94 1.73
C GLN A 128 -18.56 8.11 2.43
N SER A 129 -18.27 6.89 2.90
CA SER A 129 -19.27 5.98 3.45
C SER A 129 -19.96 6.47 4.73
N GLU A 130 -19.42 7.49 5.39
CA GLU A 130 -20.06 8.18 6.52
C GLU A 130 -21.09 9.21 6.06
N ASN A 131 -20.88 9.85 4.91
CA ASN A 131 -21.73 10.94 4.41
C ASN A 131 -23.00 10.42 3.70
N SER A 132 -23.19 9.10 3.63
CA SER A 132 -24.24 8.44 2.85
C SER A 132 -25.29 7.73 3.72
N ILE A 133 -25.71 8.35 4.83
CA ILE A 133 -26.91 7.98 5.59
C ILE A 133 -27.92 9.12 5.46
#